data_AF-A0A919WDA8-F1
#
_entry.id   AF-A0A919WDA8-F1
#
_cell.length_a   1.000
_cell.length_b   1.000
_cell.length_c   1.000
_cell.angle_alpha   90.00
_cell.angle_beta   90.00
_cell.angle_gamma   90.00
#
_symmetry.space_group_name_H-M   'P 1'
#
loop_
_entity.id
_entity.type
_entity.pdbx_description
1 polymer ?
#
loop_
_entity_poly.entity_id
_entity_poly.type
_entity_poly.pdbx_seq_one_letter_code
_entity_poly.pdbx_strand_id
1 'polypeptide(L)'
;MERRIDLSNLDLDRAAVLIAERVPVWSAWGLTVRPPTWMDNDVEWPAPLHEDRRETRRPMSVGLAIEGRTEFVFAQFVLYAGGWADADYLPAGAEDPVCEYVEMEDAEELGPLLDRVVAQLRSSDDSPPSQNS
;
A
#
# COMPACT_ATOMS: atom_id res chain seq x y z
N MET A 1 26.32 11.95 -13.39
CA MET A 1 26.32 11.67 -11.95
C MET A 1 25.17 10.72 -11.72
N GLU A 2 25.44 9.41 -11.76
CA GLU A 2 24.41 8.40 -11.49
C GLU A 2 24.05 8.49 -10.00
N ARG A 3 22.83 8.95 -9.68
CA ARG A 3 22.24 8.63 -8.39
C ARG A 3 22.02 7.12 -8.41
N ARG A 4 22.96 6.35 -7.87
CA ARG A 4 22.66 4.97 -7.46
C ARG A 4 21.49 5.10 -6.50
N ILE A 5 20.34 4.58 -6.90
CA ILE A 5 19.18 4.48 -6.01
C ILE A 5 19.67 3.68 -4.81
N ASP A 6 19.71 4.33 -3.65
CA ASP A 6 20.06 3.66 -2.41
C ASP A 6 18.86 2.83 -1.97
N LEU A 7 18.83 1.56 -2.37
CA LEU A 7 17.78 0.61 -2.01
C LEU A 7 17.89 0.14 -0.55
N SER A 8 18.54 0.92 0.32
CA SER A 8 18.52 0.76 1.77
C SER A 8 18.00 1.99 2.49
N ASN A 9 17.46 2.97 1.77
CA ASN A 9 16.95 4.20 2.37
C ASN A 9 15.74 3.94 3.28
N LEU A 10 14.85 3.02 2.89
CA LEU A 10 13.67 2.67 3.68
C LEU A 10 13.70 1.21 4.16
N ASP A 11 13.28 1.02 5.42
CA ASP A 11 13.02 -0.29 6.00
C ASP A 11 11.67 -0.84 5.52
N LEU A 12 11.71 -1.69 4.49
CA LEU A 12 10.50 -2.31 3.93
C LEU A 12 9.89 -3.38 4.85
N ASP A 13 10.66 -3.97 5.76
CA ASP A 13 10.13 -4.88 6.77
C ASP A 13 9.29 -4.10 7.80
N ARG A 14 9.75 -2.91 8.19
CA ARG A 14 8.95 -1.99 9.02
C ARG A 14 7.67 -1.53 8.32
N ALA A 15 7.75 -1.21 7.03
CA ALA A 15 6.57 -0.89 6.23
C ALA A 15 5.53 -2.03 6.25
N ALA A 16 5.96 -3.29 6.09
CA ALA A 16 5.06 -4.43 6.17
C ALA A 16 4.39 -4.59 7.55
N VAL A 17 5.10 -4.27 8.64
CA VAL A 17 4.51 -4.23 9.99
C VAL A 17 3.43 -3.14 10.07
N LEU A 18 3.70 -1.94 9.57
CA LEU A 18 2.73 -0.83 9.55
C LEU A 18 1.47 -1.15 8.75
N ILE A 19 1.60 -1.92 7.67
CA ILE A 19 0.47 -2.45 6.91
C ILE A 19 -0.31 -3.44 7.77
N ALA A 20 0.37 -4.43 8.35
CA ALA A 20 -0.26 -5.48 9.16
C ALA A 20 -1.03 -4.94 10.37
N GLU A 21 -0.52 -3.88 11.02
CA GLU A 21 -1.19 -3.20 12.13
C GLU A 21 -2.55 -2.60 11.74
N ARG A 22 -2.74 -2.23 10.48
CA ARG A 22 -3.96 -1.56 9.96
C ARG A 22 -4.99 -2.53 9.40
N VAL A 23 -4.55 -3.70 8.93
CA VAL A 23 -5.42 -4.72 8.32
C VAL A 23 -6.69 -5.00 9.14
N PRO A 24 -6.64 -5.20 10.48
CA PRO A 24 -7.85 -5.48 11.25
C PRO A 24 -8.91 -4.38 11.18
N VAL A 25 -8.48 -3.11 11.17
CA VAL A 25 -9.38 -1.95 11.09
C VAL A 25 -10.02 -1.88 9.72
N TRP A 26 -9.24 -2.03 8.65
CA TRP A 26 -9.74 -2.00 7.27
C TRP A 26 -10.69 -3.17 6.97
N SER A 27 -10.38 -4.36 7.47
CA SER A 27 -11.25 -5.52 7.36
C SER A 27 -12.57 -5.33 8.11
N ALA A 28 -12.58 -4.64 9.26
CA ALA A 28 -13.81 -4.27 9.94
C ALA A 28 -14.69 -3.30 9.13
N TRP A 29 -14.09 -2.50 8.24
CA TRP A 29 -14.80 -1.67 7.27
C TRP A 29 -15.26 -2.44 6.02
N GLY A 30 -15.00 -3.75 5.97
CA GLY A 30 -15.36 -4.60 4.84
C GLY A 30 -14.41 -4.49 3.65
N LEU A 31 -13.20 -3.95 3.85
CA LEU A 31 -12.13 -3.99 2.86
C LEU A 31 -11.38 -5.32 2.93
N THR A 32 -11.07 -5.88 1.78
CA THR A 32 -10.20 -7.04 1.64
C THR A 32 -8.79 -6.56 1.35
N VAL A 33 -7.85 -6.94 2.21
CA VAL A 33 -6.43 -6.61 2.03
C VAL A 33 -5.72 -7.85 1.53
N ARG A 34 -5.12 -7.77 0.35
CA ARG A 34 -4.29 -8.85 -0.21
C ARG A 34 -2.99 -8.97 0.59
N PRO A 35 -2.37 -10.16 0.66
CA PRO A 35 -1.04 -10.31 1.24
C PRO A 35 -0.04 -9.32 0.60
N PRO A 36 0.86 -8.69 1.37
CA PRO A 36 1.90 -7.86 0.79
C PRO A 36 2.77 -8.64 -0.19
N THR A 37 3.11 -8.02 -1.31
CA THR A 37 3.98 -8.61 -2.33
C THR A 37 5.37 -8.00 -2.26
N TRP A 38 6.41 -8.78 -2.57
CA TRP A 38 7.80 -8.37 -2.48
C TRP A 38 8.48 -8.56 -3.83
N MET A 39 9.28 -7.59 -4.23
CA MET A 39 10.16 -7.70 -5.40
C MET A 39 11.62 -7.73 -4.92
N ASP A 40 12.41 -8.66 -5.46
CA ASP A 40 13.85 -8.73 -5.19
C ASP A 40 14.64 -7.88 -6.19
N ASN A 41 15.59 -7.09 -5.70
CA ASN A 41 16.47 -6.30 -6.55
C ASN A 41 17.49 -7.15 -7.31
N ASP A 42 17.87 -8.31 -6.79
CA ASP A 42 18.99 -9.10 -7.31
C ASP A 42 18.54 -10.13 -8.38
N VAL A 43 17.29 -10.01 -8.86
CA VAL A 43 16.71 -10.86 -9.90
C VAL A 43 16.62 -10.09 -11.23
N GLU A 44 16.96 -10.76 -12.33
CA GLU A 44 16.86 -10.16 -13.66
C GLU A 44 15.40 -9.87 -14.04
N TRP A 45 15.21 -8.80 -14.81
CA TRP A 45 13.90 -8.38 -15.25
C TRP A 45 13.39 -9.28 -16.40
N PRO A 46 12.11 -9.71 -16.41
CA PRO A 46 11.06 -9.45 -15.44
C PRO A 46 11.25 -10.28 -14.15
N ALA A 47 11.35 -9.58 -13.03
CA ALA A 47 11.50 -10.13 -11.70
C ALA A 47 10.10 -10.45 -11.13
N PRO A 48 9.95 -11.62 -10.50
CA PRO A 48 8.69 -12.05 -9.93
C PRO A 48 8.31 -11.25 -8.68
N LEU A 49 7.00 -11.26 -8.38
CA LEU A 49 6.45 -10.81 -7.09
C LEU A 49 6.26 -12.01 -6.18
N HIS A 50 6.72 -11.91 -4.93
CA HIS A 50 6.63 -12.94 -3.91
C HIS A 50 5.65 -12.55 -2.81
N GLU A 51 4.77 -13.45 -2.38
CA GLU A 51 3.92 -13.20 -1.20
C GLU A 51 4.65 -13.59 0.12
N ASP A 52 5.65 -14.47 0.06
CA ASP A 52 6.51 -14.79 1.20
C ASP A 52 7.78 -13.93 1.19
N ARG A 53 7.91 -13.06 2.19
CA ARG A 53 9.09 -12.21 2.43
C ARG A 53 10.42 -12.98 2.43
N ARG A 54 10.41 -14.27 2.79
CA ARG A 54 11.61 -15.13 2.86
C ARG A 54 12.18 -15.49 1.48
N GLU A 55 11.37 -15.36 0.43
CA GLU A 55 11.81 -15.60 -0.95
C GLU A 55 12.63 -14.43 -1.49
N THR A 56 12.60 -13.27 -0.82
CA THR A 56 13.33 -12.06 -1.18
C THR A 56 14.56 -11.87 -0.29
N ARG A 57 15.75 -11.77 -0.89
CA ARG A 57 17.01 -11.50 -0.19
C ARG A 57 17.27 -10.01 -0.03
N ARG A 58 17.11 -9.24 -1.12
CA ARG A 58 17.31 -7.80 -1.14
C ARG A 58 16.04 -7.10 -1.63
N PRO A 59 15.07 -6.82 -0.74
CA PRO A 59 13.82 -6.19 -1.13
C PRO A 59 14.04 -4.88 -1.88
N MET A 60 13.51 -4.82 -3.10
CA MET A 60 13.41 -3.62 -3.90
C MET A 60 12.12 -2.85 -3.57
N SER A 61 11.02 -3.57 -3.38
CA SER A 61 9.73 -2.99 -3.04
C SER A 61 8.86 -3.92 -2.21
N VAL A 62 7.91 -3.32 -1.49
CA VAL A 62 6.75 -3.98 -0.91
C VAL A 62 5.48 -3.37 -1.51
N GLY A 63 4.62 -4.23 -2.04
CA GLY A 63 3.34 -3.88 -2.65
C GLY A 63 2.18 -4.25 -1.75
N LEU A 64 1.08 -3.49 -1.86
CA LEU A 64 -0.16 -3.71 -1.14
C LEU A 64 -1.34 -3.48 -2.08
N ALA A 65 -2.30 -4.40 -2.08
CA ALA A 65 -3.58 -4.21 -2.76
C ALA A 65 -4.73 -4.29 -1.76
N ILE A 66 -5.64 -3.34 -1.85
CA ILE A 66 -6.85 -3.23 -1.03
C ILE A 66 -8.03 -3.17 -1.98
N GLU A 67 -9.03 -4.01 -1.73
CA GLU A 67 -10.25 -4.12 -2.52
C GLU A 67 -11.45 -3.87 -1.61
N GLY A 68 -12.44 -3.11 -2.07
CA GLY A 68 -13.71 -2.96 -1.38
C GLY A 68 -14.71 -4.05 -1.77
N ARG A 69 -15.94 -3.91 -1.28
CA ARG A 69 -17.03 -4.87 -1.59
C ARG A 69 -17.50 -4.81 -3.04
N THR A 70 -17.26 -3.69 -3.72
CA THR A 70 -17.57 -3.51 -5.13
C THR A 70 -16.27 -3.50 -5.92
N GLU A 71 -16.34 -3.97 -7.16
CA GLU A 71 -15.21 -3.98 -8.11
C GLU A 71 -14.66 -2.57 -8.45
N PHE A 72 -15.37 -1.52 -8.04
CA PHE A 72 -14.99 -0.13 -8.25
C PHE A 72 -14.21 0.48 -7.09
N VAL A 73 -14.07 -0.22 -5.97
CA VAL A 73 -13.28 0.27 -4.83
C VAL A 73 -11.98 -0.51 -4.80
N PHE A 74 -10.88 0.13 -5.20
CA PHE A 74 -9.55 -0.45 -5.11
C PHE A 74 -8.50 0.61 -4.78
N ALA A 75 -7.44 0.18 -4.11
CA ALA A 75 -6.19 0.91 -3.97
C ALA A 75 -5.02 -0.06 -4.09
N GLN A 76 -3.97 0.38 -4.77
CA GLN A 76 -2.70 -0.30 -4.89
C GLN A 76 -1.58 0.64 -4.45
N PHE A 77 -0.64 0.11 -3.68
CA PHE A 77 0.56 0.81 -3.24
C PHE A 77 1.77 -0.01 -3.62
N VAL A 78 2.85 0.66 -4.01
CA VAL A 78 4.17 0.06 -4.14
C VAL A 78 5.17 0.99 -3.47
N LEU A 79 5.68 0.59 -2.30
CA LEU A 79 6.76 1.30 -1.62
C LEU A 79 8.09 0.72 -2.09
N TYR A 80 8.96 1.58 -2.61
CA TYR A 80 10.30 1.21 -3.04
C TYR A 80 11.33 1.56 -1.97
N ALA A 81 12.30 0.67 -1.77
CA ALA A 81 13.37 0.84 -0.78
C ALA A 81 14.21 2.12 -1.02
N GLY A 82 14.11 2.71 -2.21
CA GLY A 82 14.81 3.93 -2.61
C GLY A 82 14.17 5.24 -2.13
N GLY A 83 13.09 5.21 -1.33
CA GLY A 83 12.54 6.43 -0.73
C GLY A 83 11.31 7.00 -1.43
N TRP A 84 10.49 6.18 -2.09
CA TRP A 84 9.22 6.66 -2.63
C TRP A 84 8.17 5.56 -2.67
N ALA A 85 6.91 5.99 -2.70
CA ALA A 85 5.76 5.13 -2.92
C ALA A 85 4.97 5.61 -4.14
N ASP A 86 4.52 4.65 -4.94
CA ASP A 86 3.44 4.86 -5.88
C ASP A 86 2.12 4.44 -5.22
N ALA A 87 1.08 5.25 -5.35
CA ALA A 87 -0.26 4.96 -4.85
C ALA A 87 -1.30 5.21 -5.95
N ASP A 88 -1.98 4.15 -6.37
CA ASP A 88 -3.02 4.17 -7.38
C ASP A 88 -4.35 3.77 -6.74
N TYR A 89 -5.35 4.63 -6.78
CA TYR A 89 -6.63 4.33 -6.13
C TYR A 89 -7.80 5.05 -6.78
N LEU A 90 -9.00 4.48 -6.66
CA LEU A 90 -10.24 5.12 -7.10
C LEU A 90 -11.03 5.61 -5.88
N PRO A 91 -11.07 6.93 -5.61
CA PRO A 91 -11.90 7.48 -4.54
C PRO A 91 -13.37 7.09 -4.71
N ALA A 92 -14.09 6.94 -3.60
CA ALA A 92 -15.50 6.62 -3.65
C ALA A 92 -16.31 7.71 -4.39
N GLY A 93 -17.03 7.30 -5.43
CA GLY A 93 -17.82 8.20 -6.26
C GLY A 93 -17.03 9.02 -7.28
N ALA A 94 -15.72 8.78 -7.42
CA ALA A 94 -14.93 9.32 -8.53
C ALA A 94 -15.11 8.46 -9.78
N GLU A 95 -14.95 9.10 -10.94
CA GLU A 95 -14.96 8.43 -12.25
C GLU A 95 -13.55 8.02 -12.69
N ASP A 96 -12.53 8.79 -12.27
CA ASP A 96 -11.14 8.59 -12.66
C ASP A 96 -10.26 8.21 -11.47
N PRO A 97 -9.29 7.29 -11.66
CA PRO A 97 -8.33 6.94 -10.62
C PRO A 97 -7.35 8.09 -10.37
N VAL A 98 -6.84 8.14 -9.14
CA VAL A 98 -5.75 9.00 -8.71
C VAL A 98 -4.47 8.17 -8.71
N CYS A 99 -3.42 8.68 -9.36
CA CYS A 99 -2.09 8.11 -9.37
C CYS A 99 -1.14 9.11 -8.69
N GLU A 100 -0.57 8.74 -7.55
CA GLU A 100 0.32 9.59 -6.77
C GLU A 100 1.72 8.98 -6.69
N TYR A 101 2.73 9.84 -6.86
CA TYR A 101 4.12 9.57 -6.49
C TYR A 101 4.43 10.36 -5.22
N VAL A 102 4.90 9.67 -4.19
CA VAL A 102 5.18 10.27 -2.87
C VAL A 102 6.60 9.94 -2.47
N GLU A 103 7.46 10.95 -2.33
CA GLU A 103 8.79 10.78 -1.73
C GLU A 103 8.66 10.58 -0.22
N MET A 104 9.50 9.73 0.34
CA MET A 104 9.51 9.36 1.75
C MET A 104 10.95 9.33 2.26
N GLU A 105 11.16 9.99 3.39
CA GLU A 105 12.45 9.96 4.10
C GLU A 105 12.47 8.81 5.12
N ASP A 106 11.31 8.45 5.66
CA ASP A 106 11.16 7.38 6.65
C ASP A 106 10.00 6.42 6.30
N ALA A 107 10.15 5.13 6.61
CA ALA A 107 9.11 4.12 6.41
C ALA A 107 7.86 4.40 7.27
N GLU A 108 7.99 5.10 8.39
CA GLU A 108 6.88 5.53 9.25
C GLU A 108 5.89 6.46 8.53
N GLU A 109 6.33 7.15 7.47
CA GLU A 109 5.47 8.01 6.64
C GLU A 109 4.45 7.21 5.82
N LEU A 110 4.69 5.92 5.60
CA LEU A 110 3.74 5.03 4.92
C LEU A 110 2.41 4.96 5.67
N GLY A 111 2.44 4.92 7.00
CA GLY A 111 1.23 4.78 7.80
C GLY A 111 0.20 5.88 7.52
N PRO A 112 0.56 7.17 7.70
CA PRO A 112 -0.28 8.30 7.35
C PRO A 112 -0.73 8.33 5.87
N LEU A 113 0.14 7.91 4.94
CA LEU A 113 -0.23 7.80 3.52
C LEU A 113 -1.37 6.78 3.33
N LEU A 114 -1.22 5.58 3.88
CA LEU A 114 -2.22 4.52 3.82
C LEU A 114 -3.54 4.97 4.45
N ASP A 115 -3.48 5.59 5.63
CA ASP A 115 -4.67 6.06 6.35
C ASP A 115 -5.43 7.12 5.54
N ARG A 116 -4.71 8.06 4.91
CA ARG A 116 -5.30 9.07 4.02
C ARG A 116 -5.98 8.43 2.81
N VAL A 117 -5.28 7.55 2.09
CA VAL A 117 -5.82 6.95 0.86
C VAL A 117 -7.00 6.04 1.17
N VAL A 118 -6.92 5.20 2.19
CA VAL A 118 -8.01 4.30 2.57
C VAL A 118 -9.25 5.09 3.04
N ALA A 119 -9.07 6.24 3.69
CA ALA A 119 -10.21 7.10 4.03
C ALA A 119 -10.97 7.59 2.78
N GLN A 120 -10.30 7.79 1.65
CA GLN A 120 -10.93 8.22 0.40
C GLN A 120 -11.72 7.12 -0.31
N LEU A 121 -11.47 5.85 0.04
CA LEU A 121 -12.21 4.70 -0.51
C LEU A 121 -13.62 4.58 0.05
N ARG A 122 -13.97 5.38 1.06
CA ARG A 122 -15.26 5.31 1.76
C ARG A 122 -16.24 6.30 1.15
N SER A 123 -17.40 5.80 0.72
CA SER A 123 -18.52 6.64 0.30
C SER A 123 -19.18 7.28 1.53
N SER A 124 -19.77 8.47 1.37
CA SER A 124 -20.55 9.16 2.41
C SER A 124 -21.71 8.33 2.98
N ASP A 125 -22.16 7.29 2.25
CA ASP A 125 -23.20 6.34 2.67
C ASP A 125 -22.70 5.27 3.66
N ASP A 126 -21.40 5.16 3.88
CA ASP A 126 -20.78 4.20 4.81
C ASP A 126 -20.75 4.72 6.27
N SER A 127 -21.78 5.48 6.64
CA SER A 127 -21.99 5.91 8.02
C SER A 127 -22.27 4.68 8.90
N PRO A 128 -21.64 4.56 10.08
CA PRO A 128 -22.03 3.52 11.02
C PRO A 128 -23.54 3.65 11.32
N PRO A 129 -24.29 2.55 11.46
CA PRO A 129 -25.70 2.64 11.79
C PRO A 129 -25.83 3.46 13.08
N SER A 130 -26.60 4.54 13.00
CA SER A 130 -26.90 5.38 14.16
C SER A 130 -27.42 4.48 15.28
N GLN A 131 -26.68 4.38 16.38
CA GLN A 131 -27.14 3.68 17.57
C GLN A 131 -28.29 4.49 18.18
N ASN A 132 -29.51 4.20 17.73
CA ASN A 132 -30.73 4.57 18.45
C ASN A 132 -31.20 3.35 19.24
N SER A 133 -30.91 3.33 20.55
CA SER A 133 -31.83 2.96 21.64
C SER A 133 -31.13 3.08 22.98
#